data_AF-A0A5C3QUK6-F1
#
_entry.id   AF-A0A5C3QUK6-F1
#
_cell.length_a   1.000
_cell.length_b   1.000
_cell.length_c   1.000
_cell.angle_alpha   90.00
_cell.angle_beta   90.00
_cell.angle_gamma   90.00
#
_symmetry.space_group_name_H-M   'P 1'
#
loop_
_entity.id
_entity.type
_entity.pdbx_description
1 polymer ?
#
loop_
_entity_poly.entity_id
_entity_poly.type
_entity_poly.pdbx_seq_one_letter_code
_entity_poly.pdbx_strand_id
1 'polypeptide(L)'
;MGIELRDETDYAGGEVWSLDQGDLRSVTRFAVKFTKEVSRLDVLVANAGVLTRRYEATKDGFESTCVCTFGADFSFLHLVNNASSSFIHRECR
;
A
#
# COMPACT_ATOMS: atom_id res chain seq x y z
N MET A 1 15.66 -8.47 4.22
CA MET A 1 14.87 -7.24 3.98
C MET A 1 14.23 -6.63 5.22
N GLY A 2 13.28 -7.25 5.93
CA GLY A 2 12.62 -6.57 7.07
C GLY A 2 13.50 -6.32 8.31
N ILE A 3 14.53 -7.15 8.51
CA ILE A 3 15.46 -7.10 9.65
C ILE A 3 16.55 -6.03 9.40
N GLU A 4 17.06 -5.93 8.17
CA GLU A 4 18.17 -5.00 7.80
C GLU A 4 17.84 -3.52 8.03
N LEU A 5 16.60 -3.06 7.76
CA LEU A 5 16.28 -1.64 7.87
C LEU A 5 16.34 -1.11 9.31
N ARG A 6 15.97 -1.93 10.31
CA ARG A 6 16.07 -1.52 11.71
C ARG A 6 17.53 -1.47 12.15
N ASP A 7 18.31 -2.47 11.73
CA ASP A 7 19.72 -2.59 12.06
C ASP A 7 20.57 -1.49 11.40
N GLU A 8 20.18 -1.02 10.20
CA GLU A 8 20.88 0.05 9.47
C GLU A 8 20.53 1.47 9.92
N THR A 9 19.33 1.69 10.45
CA THR A 9 18.83 3.04 10.76
C THR A 9 18.72 3.35 12.25
N ASP A 10 18.79 2.33 13.12
CA ASP A 10 18.52 2.42 14.57
C ASP A 10 17.13 3.05 14.90
N TYR A 11 16.24 3.13 13.91
CA TYR A 11 14.93 3.75 14.05
C TYR A 11 13.89 2.73 14.53
N ALA A 12 13.58 2.77 15.83
CA ALA A 12 12.59 1.88 16.45
C ALA A 12 11.12 2.33 16.28
N GLY A 13 10.88 3.59 15.89
CA GLY A 13 9.55 4.21 15.87
C GLY A 13 8.64 3.83 14.71
N GLY A 14 9.06 2.88 13.85
CA GLY A 14 8.31 2.45 12.68
C GLY A 14 8.11 0.94 12.62
N GLU A 15 7.12 0.53 11.83
CA GLU A 15 6.88 -0.86 11.47
C GLU A 15 7.19 -1.10 9.99
N VAL A 16 7.73 -2.26 9.66
CA VAL A 16 8.07 -2.64 8.28
C VAL A 16 7.12 -3.72 7.82
N TRP A 17 6.32 -3.41 6.81
CA TRP A 17 5.34 -4.33 6.22
C TRP A 17 5.65 -4.50 4.73
N SER A 18 5.53 -5.72 4.21
CA SER A 18 5.76 -5.99 2.79
C SER A 18 4.56 -5.58 1.93
N LEU A 19 4.82 -4.82 0.87
CA LEU A 19 3.84 -4.37 -0.11
C LEU A 19 4.49 -4.34 -1.50
N ASP A 20 3.91 -5.08 -2.44
CA ASP A 20 4.26 -5.01 -3.87
C ASP A 20 3.15 -4.25 -4.61
N GLN A 21 3.45 -3.04 -5.09
CA GLN A 21 2.49 -2.22 -5.85
C GLN A 21 2.21 -2.78 -7.26
N GLY A 22 3.09 -3.63 -7.80
CA GLY A 22 2.88 -4.28 -9.11
C GLY A 22 1.95 -5.50 -9.05
N ASP A 23 1.53 -5.93 -7.87
CA ASP A 23 0.62 -7.06 -7.65
C ASP A 23 -0.62 -6.60 -6.87
N LEU A 24 -1.75 -6.45 -7.56
CA LEU A 24 -2.98 -5.93 -6.93
C LEU A 24 -3.46 -6.79 -5.77
N ARG A 25 -3.17 -8.11 -5.77
CA ARG A 25 -3.50 -8.99 -4.65
C ARG A 25 -2.63 -8.70 -3.43
N SER A 26 -1.38 -8.27 -3.63
CA SER A 26 -0.54 -7.77 -2.55
C SER A 26 -1.13 -6.51 -1.93
N VAL A 27 -1.56 -5.55 -2.77
CA VAL A 27 -2.21 -4.32 -2.32
C VAL A 27 -3.48 -4.62 -1.52
N THR A 28 -4.34 -5.52 -2.01
CA THR A 28 -5.56 -5.92 -1.30
C THR A 28 -5.26 -6.58 0.05
N ARG A 29 -4.32 -7.54 0.10
CA ARG A 29 -3.94 -8.20 1.37
C ARG A 29 -3.39 -7.20 2.38
N PHE A 30 -2.55 -6.27 1.94
CA PHE A 30 -2.01 -5.22 2.78
C PHE A 30 -3.14 -4.31 3.31
N ALA A 31 -4.07 -3.87 2.46
CA ALA A 31 -5.20 -3.04 2.90
C ALA A 31 -6.11 -3.76 3.91
N VAL A 32 -6.36 -5.06 3.73
CA VAL A 32 -7.12 -5.87 4.70
C VAL A 32 -6.38 -6.00 6.04
N LYS A 33 -5.06 -6.17 6.02
CA LYS A 33 -4.25 -6.19 7.25
C LYS A 33 -4.28 -4.82 7.94
N PHE A 34 -4.00 -3.77 7.18
CA PHE A 34 -3.94 -2.38 7.65
C PHE A 34 -5.24 -1.97 8.36
N THR A 35 -6.38 -2.24 7.74
CA THR A 35 -7.69 -1.86 8.28
C THR A 35 -8.11 -2.66 9.51
N LYS A 36 -7.47 -3.80 9.79
CA LYS A 36 -7.67 -4.58 11.01
C LYS A 36 -6.77 -4.12 12.16
N GLU A 37 -5.54 -3.72 11.86
CA GLU A 37 -4.51 -3.45 12.87
C GLU A 37 -4.33 -1.95 13.16
N VAL A 38 -4.69 -1.07 12.22
CA VAL A 38 -4.51 0.37 12.34
C VAL A 38 -5.88 1.06 12.37
N SER A 39 -6.16 1.75 13.47
CA SER A 39 -7.44 2.42 13.72
C SER A 39 -7.60 3.75 12.98
N ARG A 40 -6.50 4.44 12.70
CA ARG A 40 -6.50 5.77 12.06
C ARG A 40 -5.26 5.98 11.21
N LEU A 41 -5.47 6.57 10.02
CA LEU A 41 -4.42 7.00 9.11
C LEU A 41 -4.46 8.52 8.97
N ASP A 42 -3.45 9.21 9.48
CA ASP A 42 -3.35 10.68 9.38
C ASP A 42 -2.63 11.14 8.10
N VAL A 43 -1.60 10.40 7.68
CA VAL A 43 -0.76 10.76 6.53
C VAL A 43 -0.43 9.50 5.73
N LEU A 44 -0.72 9.55 4.42
CA LEU A 44 -0.27 8.56 3.45
C LEU A 44 0.78 9.19 2.54
N VAL A 45 1.97 8.58 2.48
CA VAL A 45 3.03 8.99 1.56
C VAL A 45 3.16 7.91 0.46
N ALA A 46 2.46 8.13 -0.65
CA ALA A 46 2.56 7.30 -1.85
C ALA A 46 3.82 7.64 -2.66
N ASN A 47 4.99 7.27 -2.12
CA ASN A 47 6.29 7.60 -2.73
C ASN A 47 6.80 6.50 -3.66
N ALA A 48 6.35 5.26 -3.50
CA ALA A 48 6.84 4.15 -4.30
C ALA A 48 6.26 4.24 -5.72
N GLY A 49 7.14 4.27 -6.70
CA GLY A 49 6.81 4.38 -8.12
C GLY A 49 7.96 3.85 -8.96
N VAL A 50 7.64 3.30 -10.12
CA VAL A 50 8.63 2.77 -11.07
C VAL A 50 8.48 3.57 -12.36
N LEU A 51 9.59 4.14 -12.83
CA LEU A 51 9.65 4.76 -14.15
C LEU A 51 10.67 4.00 -14.99
N THR A 52 10.19 3.36 -16.06
CA THR A 52 11.04 2.65 -17.01
C THR A 52 10.80 3.16 -18.43
N ARG A 53 11.86 3.08 -19.27
CA ARG A 53 11.76 3.35 -20.72
C ARG A 53 11.42 2.09 -21.53
N ARG A 54 11.37 0.93 -20.88
CA ARG A 54 11.04 -0.35 -21.49
C ARG A 54 9.63 -0.74 -21.10
N TYR A 55 8.87 -1.22 -22.07
CA TYR A 55 7.56 -1.78 -21.78
C TYR A 55 7.74 -3.08 -20.98
N GLU A 56 7.20 -3.09 -19.77
CA GLU A 56 7.14 -4.26 -18.91
C GLU A 56 5.70 -4.42 -18.43
N ALA A 57 5.21 -5.66 -18.40
CA ALA A 57 3.88 -5.98 -17.95
C ALA A 57 3.92 -6.48 -16.50
N THR A 58 2.97 -6.03 -15.67
CA THR A 58 2.69 -6.61 -14.36
C THR A 58 2.16 -8.04 -14.50
N LYS A 59 2.06 -8.76 -13.39
CA LYS A 59 1.48 -10.13 -13.36
C LYS A 59 0.05 -10.18 -13.92
N ASP A 60 -0.67 -9.06 -13.84
CA ASP A 60 -2.04 -8.91 -14.31
C ASP A 60 -2.10 -8.39 -15.76
N GLY A 61 -0.96 -8.24 -16.45
CA GLY A 61 -0.87 -7.90 -17.87
C GLY A 61 -0.93 -6.40 -18.19
N PHE A 62 -0.91 -5.53 -17.18
CA PHE A 62 -0.92 -4.08 -17.36
C PHE A 62 0.51 -3.52 -17.45
N GLU A 63 0.69 -2.35 -18.05
CA GLU A 63 2.00 -1.70 -18.10
C GLU A 63 2.46 -1.30 -16.68
N SER A 64 3.70 -1.66 -16.34
CA SER A 64 4.24 -1.58 -14.98
C SER A 64 4.39 -0.15 -14.45
N THR A 65 4.80 0.79 -15.29
CA THR A 65 4.96 2.21 -14.91
C THR A 65 3.61 2.79 -14.49
N CYS A 66 2.56 2.52 -15.28
CA CYS A 66 1.19 2.98 -15.05
C CYS A 66 0.60 2.37 -13.78
N VAL A 67 0.77 1.06 -13.58
CA VAL A 67 0.20 0.38 -12.40
C VAL A 67 0.93 0.77 -11.12
N CYS A 68 2.26 0.70 -11.08
CA CYS A 68 2.99 0.96 -9.83
C CYS A 68 2.90 2.42 -9.37
N THR A 69 2.72 3.37 -10.29
CA THR A 69 2.75 4.81 -9.98
C THR A 69 1.36 5.45 -9.90
N PHE A 70 0.38 4.98 -10.68
CA PHE A 70 -0.98 5.56 -10.69
C PHE A 70 -2.03 4.57 -10.20
N GLY A 71 -2.00 3.32 -10.68
CA GLY A 71 -3.05 2.33 -10.41
C GLY A 71 -3.05 1.81 -8.98
N ALA A 72 -1.88 1.44 -8.45
CA ALA A 72 -1.73 0.85 -7.13
C ALA A 72 -2.04 1.87 -6.02
N ASP A 73 -1.55 3.10 -6.16
CA ASP A 73 -1.77 4.18 -5.20
C ASP A 73 -3.24 4.61 -5.15
N PHE A 74 -3.90 4.71 -6.31
CA PHE A 74 -5.32 5.00 -6.37
C PHE A 74 -6.17 3.88 -5.77
N SER A 75 -5.84 2.62 -6.07
CA SER A 75 -6.53 1.45 -5.52
C SER A 75 -6.35 1.34 -4.01
N PHE A 76 -5.14 1.59 -3.50
CA PHE A 76 -4.86 1.59 -2.08
C PHE A 76 -5.60 2.71 -1.36
N LEU A 77 -5.59 3.93 -1.90
CA LEU A 77 -6.35 5.05 -1.35
C LEU A 77 -7.86 4.76 -1.31
N HIS A 78 -8.41 4.18 -2.39
CA HIS A 78 -9.80 3.76 -2.41
C HIS A 78 -10.12 2.69 -1.37
N LEU A 79 -9.28 1.66 -1.25
CA LEU A 79 -9.47 0.57 -0.28
C LEU A 79 -9.42 1.09 1.15
N VAL A 80 -8.43 1.92 1.49
CA VAL A 80 -8.29 2.45 2.84
C VAL A 80 -9.41 3.45 3.16
N ASN A 81 -9.74 4.35 2.24
CA ASN A 81 -10.80 5.33 2.47
C ASN A 81 -12.19 4.68 2.58
N ASN A 82 -12.46 3.64 1.79
CA ASN A 82 -13.73 2.90 1.85
C ASN A 82 -13.81 1.97 3.07
N ALA A 83 -12.67 1.48 3.56
CA ALA A 83 -12.59 0.77 4.83
C ALA A 83 -12.77 1.71 6.04
N SER A 84 -12.22 2.93 5.98
CA SER A 84 -12.44 3.95 7.00
C SER A 84 -13.88 4.49 7.01
N SER A 85 -14.53 4.66 5.85
CA SER A 85 -15.94 5.08 5.79
C SER A 85 -16.91 4.00 6.26
N SER A 86 -16.62 2.72 6.02
CA SER A 86 -17.37 1.60 6.60
C SER A 86 -17.11 1.39 8.11
N PHE A 87 -16.01 1.92 8.65
CA PHE A 87 -15.75 2.01 10.09
C PHE A 87 -16.61 3.12 10.74
N ILE A 88 -16.64 4.32 10.15
CA ILE A 88 -17.52 5.42 10.60
C ILE A 88 -19.00 4.99 10.57
N HIS A 89 -19.42 4.21 9.57
CA HIS A 89 -20.80 3.73 9.48
C HIS A 89 -21.12 2.56 10.46
N ARG A 90 -20.11 1.92 11.07
CA ARG A 90 -20.30 0.86 12.08
C ARG A 90 -20.32 1.39 13.52
N GLU A 91 -19.69 2.52 13.80
CA GLU A 91 -19.75 3.19 15.12
C GLU A 91 -21.01 4.05 15.33
N CYS A 92 -21.77 4.34 14.27
CA CYS A 92 -23.04 5.06 14.35
C CYS A 92 -24.28 4.15 14.58
N ARG A 93 -24.13 2.95 15.17
CA ARG A 93 -25.26 2.09 15.54
C ARG A 93 -25.23 1.64 16.99
#